data_AF-A0A2P6G8W5-F1
#
_entry.id   AF-A0A2P6G8W5-F1
#
_cell.length_a   1.000
_cell.length_b   1.000
_cell.length_c   1.000
_cell.angle_alpha   90.00
_cell.angle_beta   90.00
_cell.angle_gamma   90.00
#
_symmetry.space_group_name_H-M   'P 1'
#
loop_
_entity.id
_entity.type
_entity.pdbx_description
1 polymer ?
#
loop_
_entity_poly.entity_id
_entity_poly.type
_entity_poly.pdbx_seq_one_letter_code
_entity_poly.pdbx_strand_id
1 'polypeptide(L)' 'VYGTNLKNPDFCALGASFNAFTQHVNETKDFIPAVKKAMDSKKMSLIELSVETNQLSTRLHLDDIKKRASNG' A
#
# COMPACT_ATOMS: atom_id res chain seq x y z
N VAL A 1 -0.59 -25.86 -1.91
CA VAL A 1 -0.03 -24.52 -1.59
C VAL A 1 -1.12 -23.72 -0.90
N TYR A 2 -1.05 -23.55 0.42
CA TYR A 2 -1.97 -22.69 1.18
C TYR A 2 -1.36 -21.29 1.26
N GLY A 3 -1.42 -20.56 0.14
CA GLY A 3 -0.78 -19.25 -0.03
C GLY A 3 -1.74 -18.06 0.06
N THR A 4 -2.84 -18.18 0.81
CA THR A 4 -3.88 -17.14 0.89
C THR A 4 -4.01 -16.48 2.26
N ASN A 5 -3.21 -16.89 3.25
CA ASN A 5 -3.15 -16.19 4.54
C ASN A 5 -1.99 -15.19 4.56
N LEU A 6 -1.97 -14.28 3.57
CA LEU A 6 -1.01 -13.19 3.51
C LEU A 6 -1.42 -12.15 4.56
N LYS A 7 -0.96 -12.29 5.80
CA LYS A 7 -0.97 -11.16 6.73
C LYS A 7 -0.08 -10.09 6.12
N ASN A 8 -0.62 -8.90 5.85
CA ASN A 8 0.18 -7.76 5.39
C ASN A 8 1.34 -7.57 6.38
N PRO A 9 2.60 -7.81 5.99
CA PRO A 9 3.72 -7.59 6.87
C PRO A 9 3.85 -6.09 7.13
N ASP A 10 4.24 -5.71 8.34
CA ASP A 10 4.50 -4.31 8.68
C ASP A 10 5.78 -3.85 7.97
N PHE A 11 5.63 -3.25 6.78
CA PHE A 11 6.75 -2.80 5.97
C PHE A 11 7.49 -1.64 6.62
N CYS A 12 6.79 -0.84 7.44
CA CYS A 12 7.42 0.20 8.23
C CYS A 12 8.34 -0.38 9.30
N ALA A 13 7.91 -1.42 10.03
CA ALA A 13 8.77 -2.12 10.98
C ALA A 13 10.00 -2.74 10.31
N LEU A 14 9.83 -3.31 9.11
CA LEU A 14 10.94 -3.83 8.32
C LEU A 14 11.93 -2.73 7.94
N GLY A 15 11.46 -1.61 7.38
CA GLY A 15 12.35 -0.49 7.01
C GLY A 15 13.06 0.11 8.22
N ALA A 16 12.37 0.24 9.36
CA ALA A 16 12.95 0.75 10.60
C ALA A 16 14.12 -0.12 11.09
N SER A 17 14.10 -1.43 10.87
CA SER A 17 15.21 -2.33 11.23
C SER A 17 16.52 -2.01 10.49
N PHE A 18 16.43 -1.38 9.31
CA PHE A 18 17.57 -0.90 8.54
C PHE A 18 17.89 0.58 8.80
N ASN A 19 17.34 1.17 9.86
CA ASN A 19 17.44 2.60 10.18
C ASN A 19 16.93 3.51 9.04
N ALA A 20 15.98 3.02 8.25
CA ALA A 20 15.30 3.82 7.24
C ALA A 20 14.32 4.79 7.89
N PHE A 21 14.04 5.90 7.21
CA PHE A 21 12.82 6.66 7.46
C PHE A 21 11.63 5.84 6.96
N THR A 22 10.64 5.62 7.80
CA THR A 22 9.44 4.85 7.42
C THR A 22 8.17 5.62 7.75
N GLN A 23 7.23 5.69 6.81
CA GLN A 23 5.94 6.33 7.06
C GLN A 23 4.80 5.56 6.37
N HIS A 24 3.76 5.27 7.14
CA HIS A 24 2.51 4.73 6.62
C HIS A 24 1.58 5.87 6.17
N VAL A 25 1.02 5.76 4.98
CA VAL A 25 0.12 6.75 4.37
C VAL A 25 -1.17 6.07 3.96
N ASN A 26 -2.26 6.48 4.60
CA ASN A 26 -3.62 5.97 4.36
C ASN A 26 -4.47 6.90 3.48
N GLU A 27 -4.12 8.18 3.43
CA GLU A 27 -4.89 9.18 2.70
C GLU A 27 -4.01 9.91 1.68
N THR A 28 -4.56 10.20 0.51
CA THR A 28 -3.87 10.92 -0.56
C THR A 28 -3.30 12.27 -0.10
N LYS A 29 -4.00 12.95 0.82
CA LYS A 29 -3.57 14.25 1.37
C LYS A 29 -2.24 14.16 2.14
N ASP A 30 -1.94 12.99 2.71
CA ASP A 30 -0.77 12.77 3.56
C ASP A 30 0.46 12.32 2.76
N PHE A 31 0.28 11.98 1.47
CA PHE A 31 1.36 11.53 0.60
C PHE A 31 2.42 12.61 0.37
N ILE A 32 2.02 13.81 -0.05
CA ILE A 32 2.97 14.90 -0.34
C ILE A 32 3.75 15.31 0.92
N PRO A 33 3.12 15.48 2.11
CA PRO A 33 3.85 15.65 3.36
C PRO A 33 4.85 14.52 3.67
N ALA A 34 4.48 13.26 3.42
CA ALA A 34 5.36 12.12 3.67
C ALA A 34 6.61 12.13 2.77
N VAL A 35 6.45 12.47 1.49
CA VAL A 35 7.56 12.60 0.54
C VAL A 35 8.53 13.69 0.98
N LYS A 36 8.01 14.85 1.42
CA LYS A 36 8.87 15.94 1.93
C LYS A 36 9.70 15.48 3.13
N LYS A 37 9.08 14.83 4.12
CA LYS A 37 9.77 14.29 5.29
C LYS A 37 10.82 13.24 4.92
N ALA A 38 10.52 12.38 3.94
CA ALA A 38 11.46 11.39 3.43
C ALA A 38 12.70 12.05 2.81
N MET A 39 12.50 13.08 1.97
CA MET A 39 13.59 13.85 1.36
C MET A 39 14.44 14.57 2.41
N ASP A 40 13.81 15.17 3.42
CA ASP A 40 14.50 15.88 4.50
C ASP A 40 15.26 14.94 5.43
N SER A 41 14.87 13.66 5.53
CA SER A 41 15.47 12.68 6.43
C SER A 41 16.93 12.36 6.10
N LYS A 42 17.35 12.55 4.84
CA LYS A 42 18.68 12.17 4.31
C LYS A 42 19.06 10.70 4.58
N LYS A 43 18.06 9.84 4.77
CA LYS A 43 18.20 8.39 4.99
C LYS A 43 17.54 7.63 3.86
N MET A 44 17.86 6.34 3.75
CA MET A 44 16.99 5.40 3.04
C MET A 44 15.57 5.57 3.55
N SER A 45 14.59 5.66 2.64
CA SER A 45 13.21 5.99 3.00
C SER A 45 12.24 4.98 2.39
N LEU A 46 11.26 4.55 3.18
CA LEU A 46 10.18 3.66 2.77
C LEU A 46 8.84 4.31 3.14
N ILE A 47 7.97 4.47 2.14
CA ILE A 47 6.61 4.98 2.35
C ILE A 47 5.66 3.85 1.98
N GLU A 48 4.92 3.35 2.97
CA GLU A 48 3.90 2.32 2.75
C GLU A 48 2.58 3.02 2.43
N LEU A 49 2.02 2.71 1.26
CA LEU A 49 0.75 3.25 0.79
C LEU A 49 -0.32 2.19 0.94
N SER A 50 -1.31 2.47 1.78
CA SER A 50 -2.52 1.64 1.83
C SER A 50 -3.40 1.95 0.63
N VAL A 51 -3.55 0.98 -0.27
CA VAL A 51 -4.43 1.07 -1.43
C VAL A 51 -5.56 0.06 -1.27
N GLU A 52 -6.79 0.53 -1.37
CA GLU A 52 -7.97 -0.33 -1.38
C GLU A 52 -7.87 -1.36 -2.52
N THR A 53 -7.88 -2.64 -2.17
CA THR A 53 -7.65 -3.76 -3.10
C THR A 53 -8.70 -3.84 -4.22
N ASN A 54 -9.86 -3.19 -4.04
CA ASN A 54 -10.91 -3.10 -5.06
C ASN A 54 -10.54 -2.20 -6.26
N GLN A 55 -9.43 -1.46 -6.20
CA GLN A 55 -8.89 -0.62 -7.28
C GLN A 55 -7.92 -1.42 -8.16
N LEU A 56 -8.37 -2.51 -8.79
CA LEU A 56 -7.49 -3.39 -9.57
C LEU A 56 -7.18 -2.89 -10.99
N SER A 57 -7.86 -1.85 -11.47
CA SER A 57 -7.45 -1.08 -12.66
C SER A 57 -8.31 0.17 -12.82
N THR A 58 -7.87 1.15 -13.60
CA THR A 58 -8.66 2.31 -14.07
C THR A 58 -9.93 1.93 -14.84
N ARG A 59 -10.17 0.64 -15.11
CA ARG A 59 -11.20 0.17 -16.04
C ARG A 59 -12.19 -0.84 -15.46
N LEU A 60 -11.93 -1.41 -14.28
CA LEU A 60 -12.83 -2.38 -13.67
C LEU A 60 -12.77 -2.33 -12.13
N HIS A 61 -13.92 -2.09 -11.52
CA HIS A 61 -14.13 -2.35 -10.10
C HIS A 61 -14.36 -3.84 -9.87
N LEU A 62 -13.86 -4.37 -8.76
CA LEU A 62 -13.98 -5.80 -8.43
C LEU A 62 -15.45 -6.28 -8.37
N ASP A 63 -16.37 -5.38 -8.05
CA ASP A 63 -17.81 -5.62 -8.04
C ASP A 63 -18.35 -5.94 -9.45
N ASP A 64 -17.77 -5.34 -10.50
CA ASP A 64 -18.15 -5.59 -11.90
C ASP A 64 -17.67 -6.98 -12.36
N ILE A 65 -16.52 -7.44 -11.86
CA ILE A 65 -16.00 -8.77 -12.13
C ILE A 65 -16.88 -9.83 -11.45
N LYS A 66 -17.27 -9.61 -10.20
CA LYS A 66 -18.16 -10.54 -9.46
C LYS A 66 -19.54 -10.66 -10.11
N LYS A 67 -20.14 -9.55 -10.56
CA LYS A 67 -21.42 -9.58 -11.30
C LYS A 67 -21.36 -10.36 -12.61
N ARG A 68 -20.23 -10.30 -13.33
CA ARG A 68 -20.04 -11.08 -14.58
C ARG A 68 -19.90 -12.58 -14.32
N ALA A 69 -19.25 -12.97 -13.22
CA ALA A 69 -19.07 -14.37 -12.87
C ALA A 69 -20.37 -15.06 -12.38
N SER A 70 -21.31 -14.30 -11.82
CA SER A 70 -22.60 -14.82 -11.34
C SER A 70 -23.70 -14.94 -12.41
N ASN A 71 -23.44 -14.52 -13.66
CA ASN A 71 -24.39 -14.59 -14.78
C ASN A 71 -24.00 -15.67 -15.83
N GLY A 72 -23.30 -16.71 -15.41
CA GLY A 72 -22.95 -17.89 -16.24
C GLY A 72 -23.76 -19.10 -15.85
#